data_AF-A0A7S0ZRB9-F1
#
_entry.id   AF-A0A7S0ZRB9-F1
#
_cell.length_a   1.000
_cell.length_b   1.000
_cell.length_c   1.000
_cell.angle_alpha   90.00
_cell.angle_beta   90.00
_cell.angle_gamma   90.00
#
_symmetry.space_group_name_H-M   'P 1'
#
loop_
_entity.id
_entity.type
_entity.pdbx_description
1 polymer ?
#
loop_
_entity_poly.entity_id
_entity_poly.type
_entity_poly.pdbx_seq_one_letter_code
_entity_poly.pdbx_strand_id
1 'polypeptide(L)'
;LLRLLRAGRIARLLPVMPELMIMIRGMVAATRSVVTTLVLLAIIVYCFSLCFRILTHGSQSGEEYFQSVPQSMLSLLLYGVLPDMAPMVYNMSDENPFFGILILIYIFMATLVALNMLIGVLVEVVSVVAAMEKEHLSASFVRDSLKTIMRRTDMVGDGHKQLSQQEFERLLVTPEVARAVKEMGVDVVGLVELSDFIFQGDRQLSFDDFFHLVLQLRGSNSVTVKDIVDMRKFVMQEMLILESGILEELESVKYGLDRCIRKESARDTAADCVNFGACRRLTLLKRQATQQAAEDAVCTGPTGARRSHEPTASMWRSSMDRAWT
;
A
#
# COMPACT_ATOMS: atom_id res chain seq x y z
N LEU A 1 -7.08 49.53 -24.24
CA LEU A 1 -7.62 48.26 -24.81
C LEU A 1 -6.65 47.53 -25.75
N LEU A 2 -6.22 48.10 -26.89
CA LEU A 2 -5.29 47.42 -27.83
C LEU A 2 -3.91 47.05 -27.23
N ARG A 3 -3.42 47.78 -26.23
CA ARG A 3 -2.20 47.43 -25.47
C ARG A 3 -2.39 46.21 -24.56
N LEU A 4 -3.60 45.98 -24.03
CA LEU A 4 -3.93 44.83 -23.18
C LEU A 4 -4.04 43.53 -23.99
N LEU A 5 -4.52 43.60 -25.24
CA LEU A 5 -4.55 42.45 -26.16
C LEU A 5 -3.13 41.95 -26.53
N ARG A 6 -2.09 42.79 -26.42
CA ARG A 6 -0.70 42.35 -26.54
C ARG A 6 -0.24 41.52 -25.35
N ALA A 7 -0.65 41.88 -24.13
CA ALA A 7 -0.39 41.07 -22.93
C ALA A 7 -1.08 39.71 -23.01
N GLY A 8 -2.25 39.62 -23.64
CA GLY A 8 -2.93 38.34 -23.93
C GLY A 8 -2.14 37.38 -24.81
N ARG A 9 -1.12 37.84 -25.56
CA ARG A 9 -0.21 36.94 -26.29
C ARG A 9 0.76 36.20 -25.36
N ILE A 10 1.13 36.79 -24.23
CA ILE A 10 1.98 36.15 -23.20
C ILE A 10 1.23 34.96 -22.59
N ALA A 11 -0.10 35.06 -22.45
CA ALA A 11 -0.94 33.95 -21.98
C ALA A 11 -0.91 32.71 -22.92
N ARG A 12 -0.59 32.90 -24.21
CA ARG A 12 -0.44 31.77 -25.17
C ARG A 12 0.89 31.01 -25.02
N LEU A 13 1.87 31.57 -24.29
CA LEU A 13 3.12 30.88 -23.95
C LEU A 13 3.00 29.99 -22.71
N LEU A 14 1.97 30.18 -21.88
CA LEU A 14 1.72 29.39 -20.66
C LEU A 14 1.57 27.87 -20.91
N PRO A 15 0.96 27.39 -22.01
CA PRO A 15 0.83 25.95 -22.29
C PRO A 15 2.15 25.27 -22.73
N VAL A 16 3.18 26.05 -23.08
CA VAL A 16 4.49 25.51 -23.51
C VAL A 16 5.30 24.99 -22.32
N MET A 17 4.94 25.40 -21.10
CA MET A 17 5.57 24.95 -19.86
C MET A 17 4.56 24.17 -19.00
N PRO A 18 4.63 22.83 -18.97
CA PRO A 18 3.65 22.01 -18.24
C PRO A 18 3.62 22.31 -16.75
N GLU A 19 4.73 22.73 -16.14
CA GLU A 19 4.83 23.13 -14.73
C GLU A 19 3.92 24.31 -14.38
N LEU A 20 3.93 25.36 -15.23
CA LEU A 20 3.12 26.56 -15.01
C LEU A 20 1.63 26.29 -15.21
N MET A 21 1.29 25.37 -16.11
CA MET A 21 -0.08 24.93 -16.33
C MET A 21 -0.66 24.18 -15.11
N ILE A 22 0.16 23.38 -14.42
CA ILE A 22 -0.25 22.68 -13.18
C ILE A 22 -0.54 23.72 -12.09
N MET A 23 0.33 24.71 -11.91
CA MET A 23 0.10 25.80 -10.96
C MET A 23 -1.17 26.58 -11.26
N ILE A 24 -1.38 26.98 -12.53
CA ILE A 24 -2.57 27.73 -12.94
C ILE A 24 -3.84 26.92 -12.71
N ARG A 25 -3.85 25.61 -13.04
CA ARG A 25 -4.99 24.74 -12.75
C ARG A 25 -5.26 24.62 -11.25
N GLY A 26 -4.20 24.52 -10.44
CA GLY A 26 -4.29 24.57 -8.98
C GLY A 26 -4.88 25.87 -8.46
N MET A 27 -4.46 27.02 -9.00
CA MET A 27 -4.99 28.35 -8.65
C MET A 27 -6.46 28.50 -9.04
N VAL A 28 -6.84 28.03 -10.23
CA VAL A 28 -8.23 28.07 -10.71
C VAL A 28 -9.12 27.20 -9.81
N ALA A 29 -8.66 26.01 -9.42
CA ALA A 29 -9.39 25.18 -8.46
C ALA A 29 -9.51 25.86 -7.08
N ALA A 30 -8.44 26.52 -6.62
CA ALA A 30 -8.42 27.25 -5.34
C ALA A 30 -9.30 28.51 -5.34
N THR A 31 -9.62 29.07 -6.51
CA THR A 31 -10.38 30.33 -6.64
C THR A 31 -11.71 30.27 -5.89
N ARG A 32 -12.40 29.11 -5.88
CA ARG A 32 -13.65 28.93 -5.11
C ARG A 32 -13.45 29.17 -3.61
N SER A 33 -12.37 28.64 -3.05
CA SER A 33 -12.02 28.84 -1.64
C SER A 33 -11.67 30.31 -1.36
N VAL A 34 -10.86 30.92 -2.23
CA VAL A 34 -10.47 32.34 -2.09
C VAL A 34 -11.67 33.28 -2.12
N VAL A 35 -12.67 33.01 -2.97
CA VAL A 35 -13.90 33.82 -3.00
C VAL A 35 -14.67 33.69 -1.68
N THR A 36 -14.75 32.48 -1.10
CA THR A 36 -15.44 32.31 0.20
C THR A 36 -14.72 33.03 1.34
N THR A 37 -13.39 33.02 1.36
CA THR A 37 -12.61 33.74 2.38
C THR A 37 -12.71 35.26 2.21
N LEU A 38 -12.73 35.75 0.96
CA LEU A 38 -12.99 37.16 0.64
C LEU A 38 -14.36 37.64 1.13
N VAL A 39 -15.41 36.84 0.92
CA VAL A 39 -16.76 37.16 1.41
C VAL A 39 -16.79 37.22 2.93
N LEU A 40 -16.15 36.25 3.60
CA LEU A 40 -16.05 36.24 5.07
C LEU A 40 -15.28 37.48 5.59
N LEU A 41 -14.16 37.82 4.97
CA LEU A 41 -13.37 39.02 5.30
C LEU A 41 -14.21 40.29 5.14
N ALA A 42 -14.95 40.42 4.04
CA ALA A 42 -15.80 41.59 3.79
C ALA A 42 -16.91 41.74 4.85
N ILE A 43 -17.52 40.63 5.30
CA ILE A 43 -18.53 40.66 6.38
C ILE A 43 -17.90 41.13 7.68
N ILE A 44 -16.72 40.61 8.06
CA ILE A 44 -16.03 41.01 9.28
C ILE A 44 -15.68 42.50 9.24
N VAL A 45 -15.05 42.96 8.14
CA VAL A 45 -14.68 44.37 7.96
C VAL A 45 -15.92 45.26 7.99
N TYR A 46 -17.03 44.83 7.37
CA TYR A 46 -18.29 45.56 7.42
C TYR A 46 -18.82 45.70 8.86
N CYS A 47 -18.89 44.60 9.62
CA CYS A 47 -19.36 44.62 11.02
C CYS A 47 -18.49 45.55 11.89
N PHE A 48 -17.16 45.46 11.77
CA PHE A 48 -16.26 46.34 12.53
C PHE A 48 -16.35 47.80 12.06
N SER A 49 -16.48 48.06 10.75
CA SER A 49 -16.66 49.42 10.22
C SER A 49 -17.90 50.09 10.77
N LEU A 50 -19.00 49.34 10.91
CA LEU A 50 -20.24 49.83 11.49
C LEU A 50 -20.07 50.11 12.99
N CYS A 51 -19.43 49.19 13.72
CA CYS A 51 -19.15 49.35 15.14
C CYS A 51 -18.29 50.60 15.42
N PHE A 52 -17.17 50.75 14.72
CA PHE A 52 -16.28 51.91 14.85
C PHE A 52 -17.00 53.20 14.50
N ARG A 53 -17.79 53.23 13.42
CA ARG A 53 -18.52 54.43 13.03
C ARG A 53 -19.58 54.85 14.05
N ILE A 54 -20.25 53.90 14.70
CA ILE A 54 -21.22 54.19 15.77
C ILE A 54 -20.49 54.71 17.02
N LEU A 55 -19.39 54.05 17.42
CA LEU A 55 -18.66 54.39 18.64
C LEU A 55 -17.88 55.72 18.54
N THR A 56 -17.44 56.08 17.34
CA THR A 56 -16.64 57.30 17.09
C THR A 56 -17.49 58.48 16.60
N HIS A 57 -18.81 58.35 16.62
CA HIS A 57 -19.70 59.43 16.23
C HIS A 57 -19.50 60.67 17.14
N GLY A 58 -18.96 61.75 16.57
CA GLY A 58 -18.67 63.00 17.30
C GLY A 58 -17.25 63.12 17.87
N SER A 59 -16.34 62.18 17.58
CA SER A 59 -14.91 62.32 17.91
C SER A 59 -14.10 62.80 16.70
N GLN A 60 -12.98 63.50 16.95
CA GLN A 60 -12.09 64.00 15.89
C GLN A 60 -11.54 62.87 15.00
N SER A 61 -11.23 61.71 15.60
CA SER A 61 -10.77 60.53 14.86
C SER A 61 -11.86 59.87 14.02
N GLY A 62 -13.13 60.00 14.42
CA GLY A 62 -14.29 59.54 13.65
C GLY A 62 -14.47 60.34 12.37
N GLU A 63 -14.25 61.65 12.43
CA GLU A 63 -14.33 62.54 11.26
C GLU A 63 -13.16 62.37 10.29
N GLU A 64 -11.98 61.93 10.74
CA GLU A 64 -10.84 61.72 9.85
C GLU A 64 -10.92 60.37 9.10
N TYR A 65 -11.20 59.28 9.83
CA TYR A 65 -11.10 57.92 9.27
C TYR A 65 -12.45 57.26 8.98
N PHE A 66 -13.54 57.72 9.61
CA PHE A 66 -14.83 57.01 9.66
C PHE A 66 -16.05 57.85 9.21
N GLN A 67 -15.85 58.73 8.22
CA GLN A 67 -16.91 59.62 7.72
C GLN A 67 -18.10 58.87 7.09
N SER A 68 -17.87 57.83 6.29
CA SER A 68 -18.88 57.03 5.59
C SER A 68 -18.61 55.54 5.75
N VAL A 69 -19.64 54.66 5.68
CA VAL A 69 -19.42 53.19 5.82
C VAL A 69 -18.38 52.67 4.81
N PRO A 70 -18.43 53.01 3.51
CA PRO A 70 -17.43 52.54 2.55
C PRO A 70 -16.02 53.06 2.85
N GLN A 71 -15.91 54.31 3.32
CA GLN A 71 -14.62 54.89 3.71
C GLN A 71 -14.08 54.28 5.00
N SER A 72 -14.93 54.03 6.00
CA SER A 72 -14.60 53.27 7.21
C SER A 72 -14.11 51.86 6.89
N MET A 73 -14.78 51.18 5.95
CA MET A 73 -14.36 49.86 5.46
C MET A 73 -12.99 49.94 4.79
N LEU A 74 -12.77 50.92 3.91
CA LEU A 74 -11.48 51.12 3.22
C LEU A 74 -10.35 51.48 4.19
N SER A 75 -10.61 52.34 5.19
CA SER A 75 -9.66 52.70 6.24
C SER A 75 -9.28 51.49 7.10
N LEU A 76 -10.25 50.69 7.56
CA LEU A 76 -9.98 49.47 8.33
C LEU A 76 -9.24 48.41 7.50
N LEU A 77 -9.56 48.34 6.21
CA LEU A 77 -8.94 47.40 5.30
C LEU A 77 -7.48 47.77 5.01
N LEU A 78 -7.20 49.04 4.70
CA LEU A 78 -5.85 49.53 4.44
C LEU A 78 -5.04 49.60 5.73
N TYR A 79 -5.46 50.36 6.74
CA TYR A 79 -4.67 50.51 7.96
C TYR A 79 -4.68 49.27 8.88
N GLY A 80 -5.70 48.41 8.79
CA GLY A 80 -5.81 47.22 9.63
C GLY A 80 -5.23 45.94 9.00
N VAL A 81 -5.32 45.77 7.67
CA VAL A 81 -4.83 44.55 6.99
C VAL A 81 -3.55 44.81 6.21
N LEU A 82 -3.44 45.96 5.53
CA LEU A 82 -2.37 46.26 4.58
C LEU A 82 -1.80 47.69 4.75
N PRO A 83 -1.26 48.04 5.93
CA PRO A 83 -0.93 49.42 6.28
C PRO A 83 0.12 50.04 5.34
N ASP A 84 1.07 49.23 4.88
CA ASP A 84 2.15 49.68 3.99
C ASP A 84 1.63 50.13 2.62
N MET A 85 0.50 49.58 2.18
CA MET A 85 -0.10 49.90 0.88
C MET A 85 -1.07 51.08 0.96
N ALA A 86 -1.49 51.49 2.17
CA ALA A 86 -2.42 52.58 2.40
C ALA A 86 -2.04 53.89 1.69
N PRO A 87 -0.82 54.45 1.85
CA PRO A 87 -0.47 55.73 1.24
C PRO A 87 -0.50 55.66 -0.30
N MET A 88 -0.15 54.52 -0.88
CA MET A 88 -0.19 54.31 -2.33
C MET A 88 -1.62 54.34 -2.88
N VAL A 89 -2.57 53.72 -2.16
CA VAL A 89 -3.97 53.66 -2.58
C VAL A 89 -4.65 55.02 -2.43
N TYR A 90 -4.41 55.76 -1.35
CA TYR A 90 -4.97 57.10 -1.17
C TYR A 90 -4.45 58.09 -2.21
N ASN A 91 -3.12 58.13 -2.43
CA ASN A 91 -2.52 59.04 -3.43
C ASN A 91 -3.08 58.79 -4.85
N MET A 92 -3.32 57.53 -5.22
CA MET A 92 -3.93 57.22 -6.53
C MET A 92 -5.44 57.48 -6.58
N SER A 93 -6.14 57.31 -5.45
CA SER A 93 -7.56 57.59 -5.35
C SER A 93 -7.86 59.09 -5.44
N ASP A 94 -6.97 59.93 -4.95
CA ASP A 94 -7.09 61.39 -5.00
C ASP A 94 -7.01 61.93 -6.44
N GLU A 95 -6.21 61.31 -7.30
CA GLU A 95 -6.17 61.65 -8.73
C GLU A 95 -7.40 61.13 -9.48
N ASN A 96 -7.72 59.84 -9.30
CA ASN A 96 -8.91 59.24 -9.89
C ASN A 96 -9.38 58.02 -9.06
N PRO A 97 -10.64 58.00 -8.60
CA PRO A 97 -11.15 56.87 -7.81
C PRO A 97 -11.09 55.53 -8.56
N PHE A 98 -11.14 55.55 -9.90
CA PHE A 98 -10.98 54.33 -10.70
C PHE A 98 -9.60 53.70 -10.55
N PHE A 99 -8.53 54.50 -10.46
CA PHE A 99 -7.18 54.00 -10.24
C PHE A 99 -7.03 53.42 -8.84
N GLY A 100 -7.62 54.08 -7.83
CA GLY A 100 -7.72 53.56 -6.46
C GLY A 100 -8.37 52.18 -6.39
N ILE A 101 -9.51 51.98 -7.07
CA ILE A 101 -10.19 50.68 -7.12
C ILE A 101 -9.35 49.62 -7.84
N LEU A 102 -8.72 49.97 -8.96
CA LEU A 102 -7.91 49.04 -9.75
C LEU A 102 -6.68 48.57 -8.97
N ILE A 103 -5.98 49.50 -8.28
CA ILE A 103 -4.82 49.15 -7.46
C ILE A 103 -5.22 48.35 -6.23
N LEU A 104 -6.38 48.66 -5.62
CA LEU A 104 -6.92 47.90 -4.50
C LEU A 104 -7.20 46.45 -4.92
N ILE A 105 -7.89 46.22 -6.05
CA ILE A 105 -8.13 44.86 -6.58
C ILE A 105 -6.81 44.14 -6.86
N TYR A 106 -5.81 44.83 -7.42
CA TYR A 106 -4.48 44.25 -7.65
C TYR A 106 -3.81 43.82 -6.36
N ILE A 107 -3.78 44.68 -5.33
CA ILE A 107 -3.18 44.36 -4.03
C ILE A 107 -3.91 43.19 -3.36
N PHE A 108 -5.25 43.16 -3.42
CA PHE A 108 -6.04 42.05 -2.89
C PHE A 108 -5.73 40.74 -3.59
N MET A 109 -5.72 40.74 -4.92
CA MET A 109 -5.36 39.55 -5.68
C MET A 109 -3.93 39.10 -5.37
N ALA A 110 -2.95 40.02 -5.34
CA ALA A 110 -1.56 39.68 -5.09
C ALA A 110 -1.34 39.10 -3.68
N THR A 111 -1.84 39.76 -2.64
CA THR A 111 -1.63 39.35 -1.25
C THR A 111 -2.44 38.11 -0.88
N LEU A 112 -3.72 38.04 -1.26
CA LEU A 112 -4.55 36.88 -0.94
C LEU A 112 -4.15 35.65 -1.75
N VAL A 113 -3.81 35.78 -3.03
CA VAL A 113 -3.34 34.63 -3.81
C VAL A 113 -2.01 34.14 -3.28
N ALA A 114 -1.07 35.02 -2.93
CA ALA A 114 0.21 34.64 -2.35
C ALA A 114 0.05 33.93 -1.00
N LEU A 115 -0.73 34.51 -0.07
CA LEU A 115 -0.98 33.92 1.25
C LEU A 115 -1.73 32.58 1.14
N ASN A 116 -2.76 32.50 0.30
CA ASN A 116 -3.53 31.26 0.14
C ASN A 116 -2.73 30.16 -0.56
N MET A 117 -1.78 30.50 -1.45
CA MET A 117 -0.81 29.53 -1.99
C MET A 117 0.17 29.05 -0.92
N LEU A 118 0.71 29.95 -0.10
CA LEU A 118 1.63 29.59 0.99
C LEU A 118 0.96 28.68 2.02
N ILE A 119 -0.26 29.03 2.46
CA ILE A 119 -1.05 28.22 3.38
C ILE A 119 -1.38 26.86 2.74
N GLY A 120 -1.69 26.82 1.45
CA GLY A 120 -1.92 25.56 0.73
C GLY A 120 -0.74 24.60 0.81
N VAL A 121 0.46 25.07 0.51
CA VAL A 121 1.69 24.25 0.60
C VAL A 121 1.97 23.85 2.06
N LEU A 122 1.80 24.76 3.02
CA LEU A 122 2.01 24.44 4.43
C LEU A 122 1.02 23.38 4.94
N VAL A 123 -0.25 23.47 4.57
CA VAL A 123 -1.28 22.49 4.96
C VAL A 123 -1.00 21.13 4.32
N GLU A 124 -0.56 21.09 3.06
CA GLU A 124 -0.15 19.84 2.40
C GLU A 124 1.02 19.18 3.14
N VAL A 125 2.09 19.93 3.41
CA VAL A 125 3.26 19.42 4.15
C VAL A 125 2.87 18.96 5.54
N VAL A 126 2.09 19.76 6.29
CA VAL A 126 1.62 19.39 7.62
C VAL A 126 0.73 18.14 7.58
N SER A 127 -0.12 17.99 6.56
CA SER A 127 -0.96 16.80 6.40
C SER A 127 -0.12 15.55 6.13
N VAL A 128 0.93 15.66 5.30
CA VAL A 128 1.85 14.54 5.02
C VAL A 128 2.61 14.16 6.28
N VAL A 129 3.18 15.14 6.99
CA VAL A 129 3.91 14.91 8.25
C VAL A 129 2.99 14.31 9.30
N ALA A 130 1.77 14.84 9.48
CA ALA A 130 0.80 14.31 10.43
C ALA A 130 0.37 12.88 10.10
N ALA A 131 0.22 12.53 8.81
CA ALA A 131 -0.09 11.17 8.39
C ALA A 131 1.07 10.21 8.72
N MET A 132 2.31 10.59 8.39
CA MET A 132 3.51 9.80 8.71
C MET A 132 3.68 9.61 10.22
N GLU A 133 3.50 10.67 11.00
CA GLU A 133 3.64 10.64 12.45
C GLU A 133 2.54 9.80 13.11
N LYS A 134 1.29 9.92 12.64
CA LYS A 134 0.18 9.07 13.09
C LYS A 134 0.44 7.60 12.83
N GLU A 135 0.97 7.25 11.66
CA GLU A 135 1.34 5.88 11.34
C GLU A 135 2.42 5.36 12.29
N HIS A 136 3.50 6.13 12.48
CA HIS A 136 4.60 5.78 13.37
C HIS A 136 4.14 5.61 14.83
N LEU A 137 3.29 6.51 15.33
CA LEU A 137 2.72 6.42 16.69
C LEU A 137 1.83 5.18 16.85
N SER A 138 0.98 4.87 15.86
CA SER A 138 0.13 3.69 15.91
C SER A 138 0.94 2.39 15.95
N ALA A 139 2.01 2.31 15.14
CA ALA A 139 2.91 1.17 15.15
C ALA A 139 3.66 1.05 16.48
N SER A 140 4.20 2.15 17.01
CA SER A 140 4.91 2.13 18.30
C SER A 140 3.99 1.72 19.46
N PHE A 141 2.78 2.25 19.52
CA PHE A 141 1.82 1.91 20.57
C PHE A 141 1.46 0.42 20.58
N VAL A 142 1.22 -0.16 19.39
CA VAL A 142 0.92 -1.59 19.30
C VAL A 142 2.16 -2.43 19.58
N ARG A 143 3.35 -2.00 19.15
CA ARG A 143 4.62 -2.66 19.50
C ARG A 143 4.79 -2.76 21.01
N ASP A 144 4.54 -1.67 21.73
CA ASP A 144 4.68 -1.61 23.19
C ASP A 144 3.59 -2.42 23.91
N SER A 145 2.37 -2.38 23.39
CA SER A 145 1.25 -3.21 23.88
C SER A 145 1.55 -4.70 23.71
N LEU A 146 2.05 -5.09 22.53
CA LEU A 146 2.41 -6.48 22.21
C LEU A 146 3.60 -6.95 23.05
N LYS A 147 4.63 -6.12 23.25
CA LYS A 147 5.72 -6.40 24.19
C LYS A 147 5.21 -6.62 25.62
N THR A 148 4.24 -5.83 26.05
CA THR A 148 3.66 -5.92 27.39
C THR A 148 2.89 -7.23 27.56
N ILE A 149 2.08 -7.61 26.56
CA ILE A 149 1.34 -8.88 26.58
C ILE A 149 2.30 -10.06 26.57
N MET A 150 3.32 -10.03 25.72
CA MET A 150 4.34 -11.08 25.67
C MET A 150 5.07 -11.28 27.00
N ARG A 151 5.38 -10.19 27.71
CA ARG A 151 5.96 -10.27 29.07
C ARG A 151 5.01 -10.87 30.10
N ARG A 152 3.71 -10.61 30.00
CA ARG A 152 2.71 -11.14 30.96
C ARG A 152 2.43 -12.63 30.76
N THR A 153 2.49 -13.08 29.52
CA THR A 153 2.06 -14.43 29.17
C THR A 153 3.18 -15.48 29.36
N ASP A 154 4.37 -15.05 29.80
CA ASP A 154 5.56 -15.88 30.04
C ASP A 154 5.88 -16.84 28.87
N MET A 155 5.43 -16.49 27.66
CA MET A 155 5.69 -17.27 26.43
C MET A 155 7.15 -17.15 25.98
N VAL A 156 7.99 -16.48 26.78
CA VAL A 156 9.43 -16.37 26.58
C VAL A 156 10.08 -16.77 27.90
N GLY A 157 10.10 -18.07 28.19
CA GLY A 157 10.87 -18.62 29.30
C GLY A 157 12.38 -18.36 29.09
N ASP A 158 13.06 -17.97 30.16
CA ASP A 158 14.52 -17.94 30.32
C ASP A 158 15.33 -17.48 29.09
N GLY A 159 15.27 -16.18 28.79
CA GLY A 159 16.33 -15.50 28.02
C GLY A 159 16.37 -15.73 26.51
N HIS A 160 15.48 -16.55 25.95
CA HIS A 160 15.38 -16.72 24.49
C HIS A 160 14.60 -15.56 23.85
N LYS A 161 15.29 -14.61 23.22
CA LYS A 161 14.65 -13.47 22.50
C LYS A 161 13.86 -13.87 21.24
N GLN A 162 13.60 -15.16 21.02
CA GLN A 162 13.09 -15.70 19.76
C GLN A 162 11.81 -16.52 19.99
N LEU A 163 10.81 -16.30 19.15
CA LEU A 163 9.56 -17.01 19.07
C LEU A 163 9.73 -18.28 18.22
N SER A 164 9.24 -19.40 18.74
CA SER A 164 8.99 -20.63 17.98
C SER A 164 7.61 -20.59 17.29
N GLN A 165 7.38 -21.51 16.35
CA GLN A 165 6.09 -21.64 15.64
C GLN A 165 4.91 -21.86 16.61
N GLN A 166 5.07 -22.73 17.61
CA GLN A 166 4.01 -23.04 18.57
C GLN A 166 3.70 -21.84 19.47
N GLU A 167 4.72 -21.06 19.86
CA GLU A 167 4.53 -19.82 20.63
C GLU A 167 3.84 -18.75 19.78
N PHE A 168 4.18 -18.65 18.50
CA PHE A 168 3.58 -17.71 17.55
C PHE A 168 2.08 -17.98 17.38
N GLU A 169 1.70 -19.24 17.18
CA GLU A 169 0.31 -19.63 17.06
C GLU A 169 -0.46 -19.35 18.36
N ARG A 170 0.09 -19.73 19.53
CA ARG A 170 -0.52 -19.43 20.83
C ARG A 170 -0.69 -17.93 21.09
N LEU A 171 0.29 -17.13 20.66
CA LEU A 171 0.25 -15.68 20.78
C LEU A 171 -0.89 -15.09 19.94
N LEU A 172 -1.09 -15.55 18.71
CA LEU A 172 -2.18 -15.10 17.83
C LEU A 172 -3.57 -15.60 18.24
N VAL A 173 -3.66 -16.73 18.95
CA VAL A 173 -4.92 -17.20 19.55
C VAL A 173 -5.33 -16.37 20.78
N THR A 174 -4.38 -15.65 21.40
CA THR A 174 -4.68 -14.82 22.58
C THR A 174 -5.58 -13.64 22.19
N PRO A 175 -6.77 -13.48 22.81
CA PRO A 175 -7.78 -12.52 22.35
C PRO A 175 -7.31 -11.05 22.43
N GLU A 176 -6.45 -10.73 23.40
CA GLU A 176 -5.86 -9.39 23.53
C GLU A 176 -4.93 -9.07 22.35
N VAL A 177 -4.07 -10.03 21.96
CA VAL A 177 -3.15 -9.88 20.83
C VAL A 177 -3.91 -9.86 19.51
N ALA A 178 -4.85 -10.78 19.32
CA ALA A 178 -5.67 -10.84 18.11
C ALA A 178 -6.43 -9.52 17.87
N ARG A 179 -6.95 -8.90 18.93
CA ARG A 179 -7.58 -7.57 18.86
C ARG A 179 -6.57 -6.49 18.48
N ALA A 180 -5.41 -6.45 19.15
CA ALA A 180 -4.37 -5.46 18.86
C ALA A 180 -3.86 -5.56 17.40
N VAL A 181 -3.63 -6.77 16.90
CA VAL A 181 -3.19 -7.03 15.51
C VAL A 181 -4.30 -6.69 14.51
N LYS A 182 -5.56 -6.99 14.83
CA LYS A 182 -6.71 -6.62 14.00
C LYS A 182 -6.93 -5.11 13.95
N GLU A 183 -6.72 -4.38 15.04
CA GLU A 183 -6.78 -2.90 15.07
C GLU A 183 -5.70 -2.26 14.20
N MET A 184 -4.56 -2.93 13.99
CA MET A 184 -3.58 -2.50 12.99
C MET A 184 -4.09 -2.70 11.56
N GLY A 185 -5.15 -3.46 11.31
CA GLY A 185 -5.61 -3.79 9.96
C GLY A 185 -4.82 -4.94 9.32
N VAL A 186 -4.25 -5.82 10.14
CA VAL A 186 -3.63 -7.08 9.72
C VAL A 186 -4.67 -8.18 9.84
N ASP A 187 -4.77 -9.05 8.83
CA ASP A 187 -5.64 -10.23 8.89
C ASP A 187 -4.98 -11.33 9.73
N VAL A 188 -5.50 -11.54 10.95
CA VAL A 188 -5.00 -12.56 11.87
C VAL A 188 -5.20 -13.96 11.30
N VAL A 189 -6.27 -14.20 10.52
CA VAL A 189 -6.56 -15.53 9.98
C VAL A 189 -5.53 -15.89 8.91
N GLY A 190 -5.30 -15.01 7.94
CA GLY A 190 -4.25 -15.19 6.94
C GLY A 190 -2.84 -15.30 7.56
N LEU A 191 -2.59 -14.57 8.64
CA LEU A 191 -1.30 -14.64 9.36
C LEU A 191 -1.05 -16.03 9.98
N VAL A 192 -2.09 -16.70 10.48
CA VAL A 192 -1.99 -18.07 11.00
C VAL A 192 -1.78 -19.07 9.86
N GLU A 193 -2.45 -18.91 8.71
CA GLU A 193 -2.21 -19.78 7.55
C GLU A 193 -0.80 -19.64 6.96
N LEU A 194 -0.17 -18.47 7.13
CA LEU A 194 1.21 -18.23 6.73
C LEU A 194 2.24 -18.76 7.73
N SER A 195 1.84 -19.23 8.92
CA SER A 195 2.80 -19.67 9.97
C SER A 195 3.72 -20.78 9.45
N ASP A 196 3.17 -21.77 8.73
CA ASP A 196 3.92 -22.89 8.15
C ASP A 196 4.99 -22.44 7.17
N PHE A 197 4.75 -21.35 6.44
CA PHE A 197 5.71 -20.79 5.50
C PHE A 197 6.78 -19.94 6.21
N ILE A 198 6.39 -19.18 7.24
CA ILE A 198 7.29 -18.30 7.99
C ILE A 198 8.34 -19.12 8.77
N PHE A 199 7.95 -20.27 9.31
CA PHE A 199 8.75 -21.12 10.19
C PHE A 199 9.39 -22.34 9.49
N GLN A 200 9.52 -22.33 8.16
CA GLN A 200 10.16 -23.42 7.42
C GLN A 200 11.59 -23.70 7.93
N GLY A 201 11.88 -24.96 8.28
CA GLY A 201 13.21 -25.42 8.69
C GLY A 201 13.61 -25.07 10.13
N ASP A 202 12.66 -25.09 11.08
CA ASP A 202 12.87 -24.76 12.51
C ASP A 202 13.42 -23.34 12.75
N ARG A 203 13.13 -22.42 11.83
CA ARG A 203 13.54 -21.01 11.97
C ARG A 203 12.85 -20.40 13.19
N GLN A 204 13.60 -19.69 14.03
CA GLN A 204 13.03 -18.90 15.14
C GLN A 204 13.05 -17.41 14.78
N LEU A 205 12.06 -16.65 15.24
CA LEU A 205 11.90 -15.23 14.91
C LEU A 205 12.13 -14.34 16.13
N SER A 206 12.94 -13.30 16.02
CA SER A 206 13.00 -12.30 17.09
C SER A 206 11.67 -11.53 17.19
N PHE A 207 11.40 -10.90 18.35
CA PHE A 207 10.24 -10.02 18.49
C PHE A 207 10.22 -8.92 17.43
N ASP A 208 11.38 -8.36 17.11
CA ASP A 208 11.49 -7.27 16.15
C ASP A 208 11.16 -7.76 14.74
N ASP A 209 11.62 -8.96 14.36
CA ASP A 209 11.31 -9.59 13.08
C ASP A 209 9.83 -9.98 12.98
N PHE A 210 9.26 -10.53 14.06
CA PHE A 210 7.83 -10.82 14.16
C PHE A 210 7.00 -9.56 13.95
N PHE A 211 7.33 -8.48 14.67
CA PHE A 211 6.60 -7.23 14.55
C PHE A 211 6.73 -6.62 13.16
N HIS A 212 7.91 -6.70 12.53
CA HIS A 212 8.10 -6.29 11.14
C HIS A 212 7.25 -7.11 10.16
N LEU A 213 7.12 -8.42 10.38
CA LEU A 213 6.32 -9.30 9.54
C LEU A 213 4.82 -9.01 9.68
N VAL A 214 4.35 -8.78 10.92
CA VAL A 214 2.97 -8.33 11.18
C VAL A 214 2.69 -7.00 10.48
N LEU A 215 3.62 -6.03 10.55
CA LEU A 215 3.49 -4.77 9.83
C LEU A 215 3.44 -4.96 8.32
N GLN A 216 4.24 -5.87 7.74
CA GLN A 216 4.26 -6.16 6.30
C GLN A 216 2.95 -6.74 5.78
N LEU A 217 2.23 -7.50 6.61
CA LEU A 217 0.95 -8.14 6.27
C LEU A 217 -0.27 -7.25 6.55
N ARG A 218 -0.05 -5.97 6.89
CA ARG A 218 -1.11 -4.97 7.04
C ARG A 218 -1.80 -4.72 5.70
N GLY A 219 -3.13 -4.85 5.66
CA GLY A 219 -3.90 -4.67 4.42
C GLY A 219 -3.84 -3.26 3.84
N SER A 220 -3.40 -2.25 4.61
CA SER A 220 -3.17 -0.90 4.13
C SER A 220 -1.82 -0.70 3.43
N ASN A 221 -0.94 -1.71 3.42
CA ASN A 221 0.35 -1.60 2.75
C ASN A 221 0.14 -1.56 1.24
N SER A 222 0.54 -0.45 0.62
CA SER A 222 0.60 -0.35 -0.83
C SER A 222 1.73 -1.24 -1.36
N VAL A 223 1.41 -2.17 -2.27
CA VAL A 223 2.42 -2.97 -2.97
C VAL A 223 3.35 -2.05 -3.76
N THR A 224 4.65 -2.15 -3.48
CA THR A 224 5.68 -1.37 -4.15
C THR A 224 6.29 -2.13 -5.32
N VAL A 225 6.95 -1.42 -6.23
CA VAL A 225 7.72 -2.05 -7.33
C VAL A 225 8.79 -2.99 -6.77
N LYS A 226 9.33 -2.70 -5.58
CA LYS A 226 10.28 -3.57 -4.90
C LYS A 226 9.65 -4.93 -4.59
N ASP A 227 8.44 -4.96 -4.06
CA ASP A 227 7.74 -6.21 -3.71
C ASP A 227 7.50 -7.09 -4.95
N ILE A 228 7.15 -6.48 -6.09
CA ILE A 228 6.98 -7.19 -7.37
C ILE A 228 8.33 -7.75 -7.85
N VAL A 229 9.40 -6.98 -7.75
CA VAL A 229 10.75 -7.41 -8.14
C VAL A 229 11.22 -8.56 -7.25
N ASP A 230 10.97 -8.48 -5.94
CA ASP A 230 11.38 -9.50 -4.97
C ASP A 230 10.56 -10.79 -5.17
N MET A 231 9.25 -10.69 -5.40
CA MET A 231 8.42 -11.84 -5.79
C MET A 231 8.95 -12.50 -7.08
N ARG A 232 9.28 -11.70 -8.11
CA ARG A 232 9.81 -12.24 -9.37
C ARG A 232 11.15 -12.95 -9.15
N LYS A 233 12.05 -12.36 -8.35
CA LYS A 233 13.34 -12.99 -8.02
C LYS A 233 13.13 -14.32 -7.31
N PHE A 234 12.24 -14.36 -6.31
CA PHE A 234 11.91 -15.58 -5.58
C PHE A 234 11.38 -16.67 -6.52
N VAL A 235 10.40 -16.35 -7.36
CA VAL A 235 9.84 -17.30 -8.35
C VAL A 235 10.91 -17.80 -9.33
N MET A 236 11.77 -16.92 -9.83
CA MET A 236 12.87 -17.33 -10.73
C MET A 236 13.86 -18.25 -10.02
N GLN A 237 14.19 -17.98 -8.76
CA GLN A 237 15.12 -18.79 -7.99
C GLN A 237 14.55 -20.19 -7.71
N GLU A 238 13.28 -20.28 -7.29
CA GLU A 238 12.59 -21.57 -7.10
C GLU A 238 12.45 -22.34 -8.42
N MET A 239 12.17 -21.67 -9.54
CA MET A 239 12.13 -22.34 -10.85
C MET A 239 13.48 -22.92 -11.26
N LEU A 240 14.59 -22.24 -10.97
CA LEU A 240 15.94 -22.75 -11.25
C LEU A 240 16.28 -23.95 -10.36
N ILE A 241 15.90 -23.90 -9.08
CA ILE A 241 16.08 -25.03 -8.15
C ILE A 241 15.28 -26.24 -8.66
N LEU A 242 14.02 -26.03 -9.04
CA LEU A 242 13.16 -27.09 -9.59
C LEU A 242 13.73 -27.68 -10.89
N GLU A 243 14.22 -26.84 -11.81
CA GLU A 243 14.86 -27.29 -13.05
C GLU A 243 16.06 -28.19 -12.78
N SER A 244 16.93 -27.78 -11.83
CA SER A 244 18.09 -28.58 -11.45
C SER A 244 17.71 -29.94 -10.84
N GLY A 245 16.69 -29.97 -9.97
CA GLY A 245 16.20 -31.22 -9.38
C GLY A 245 15.58 -32.17 -10.42
N ILE A 246 14.82 -31.64 -11.39
CA ILE A 246 14.23 -32.44 -12.47
C ILE A 246 15.31 -33.03 -13.37
N LEU A 247 16.35 -32.26 -13.71
CA LEU A 247 17.46 -32.76 -14.52
C LEU A 247 18.23 -33.87 -13.80
N GLU A 248 18.44 -33.74 -12.49
CA GLU A 248 19.11 -34.76 -11.69
C GLU A 248 18.30 -36.07 -11.62
N GLU A 249 16.98 -35.99 -11.44
CA GLU A 249 16.12 -37.18 -11.48
C GLU A 249 16.09 -37.83 -12.87
N LEU A 250 15.98 -37.04 -13.94
CA LEU A 250 16.01 -37.56 -15.32
C LEU A 250 17.34 -38.26 -15.64
N GLU A 251 18.46 -37.71 -15.17
CA GLU A 251 19.76 -38.38 -15.28
C GLU A 251 19.78 -39.68 -14.49
N SER A 252 19.25 -39.71 -13.27
CA SER A 252 19.19 -40.93 -12.46
C SER A 252 18.37 -42.04 -13.13
N VAL A 253 17.23 -41.68 -13.73
CA VAL A 253 16.35 -42.60 -14.47
C VAL A 253 17.05 -43.10 -15.73
N LYS A 254 17.71 -42.21 -16.49
CA LYS A 254 18.49 -42.58 -17.68
C LYS A 254 19.63 -43.54 -17.34
N TYR A 255 20.38 -43.27 -16.27
CA TYR A 255 21.43 -44.16 -15.78
C TYR A 255 20.87 -45.52 -15.34
N GLY A 256 19.68 -45.54 -14.73
CA GLY A 256 18.96 -46.77 -14.38
C GLY A 256 18.57 -47.58 -15.61
N LEU A 257 17.98 -46.92 -16.61
CA LEU A 257 17.54 -47.53 -17.87
C LEU A 257 18.72 -48.13 -18.65
N ASP A 258 19.83 -47.39 -18.80
CA ASP A 258 21.05 -47.86 -19.46
C ASP A 258 21.67 -49.08 -18.74
N ARG A 259 21.50 -49.16 -17.41
CA ARG A 259 21.95 -50.32 -16.63
C ARG A 259 21.07 -51.55 -16.88
N CYS A 260 19.75 -51.37 -17.01
CA CYS A 260 18.82 -52.44 -17.36
C CYS A 260 19.04 -52.96 -18.79
N ILE A 261 19.20 -52.06 -19.78
CA ILE A 261 19.47 -52.42 -21.18
C ILE A 261 20.77 -53.24 -21.30
N ARG A 262 21.83 -52.84 -20.59
CA ARG A 262 23.09 -53.63 -20.55
C ARG A 262 22.91 -55.01 -19.92
N LYS A 263 22.05 -55.16 -18.91
CA LYS A 263 21.75 -56.46 -18.29
C LYS A 263 20.90 -57.36 -19.20
N GLU A 264 19.98 -56.78 -19.98
CA GLU A 264 19.19 -57.50 -20.99
C GLU A 264 20.12 -58.04 -22.09
N SER A 265 20.98 -57.18 -22.64
CA SER A 265 21.94 -57.57 -23.69
C SER A 265 23.01 -58.57 -23.21
N ALA A 266 23.40 -58.51 -21.93
CA ALA A 266 24.26 -59.51 -21.30
C ALA A 266 23.56 -60.85 -21.02
N ARG A 267 22.23 -60.84 -20.81
CA ARG A 267 21.41 -62.07 -20.71
C ARG A 267 21.20 -62.73 -22.07
N ASP A 268 21.02 -61.93 -23.13
CA ASP A 268 20.87 -62.45 -24.50
C ASP A 268 22.18 -63.06 -25.02
N THR A 269 23.34 -62.48 -24.69
CA THR A 269 24.65 -63.07 -25.01
C THR A 269 25.01 -64.29 -24.13
N ALA A 270 24.47 -64.39 -22.91
CA ALA A 270 24.58 -65.61 -22.11
C ALA A 270 23.65 -66.74 -22.60
N ALA A 271 22.51 -66.39 -23.23
CA ALA A 271 21.63 -67.35 -23.87
C ALA A 271 22.22 -67.92 -25.19
N ASP A 272 23.15 -67.21 -25.83
CA ASP A 272 23.83 -67.65 -27.05
C ASP A 272 25.04 -68.59 -26.80
N CYS A 273 25.45 -68.82 -25.55
CA CYS A 273 26.57 -69.72 -25.22
C CYS A 273 26.17 -71.09 -24.64
N VAL A 274 24.89 -71.50 -24.67
CA VAL A 274 24.51 -72.89 -24.37
C VAL A 274 23.59 -73.45 -25.46
N ASN A 275 24.23 -74.10 -26.43
CA ASN A 275 23.72 -75.21 -27.23
C ASN A 275 22.39 -75.01 -27.98
N PHE A 276 22.56 -74.68 -29.26
CA PHE A 276 22.04 -75.46 -30.39
C PHE A 276 21.42 -76.82 -29.96
N GLY A 277 20.08 -76.92 -30.02
CA GLY A 277 19.40 -78.22 -29.93
C GLY A 277 17.95 -78.21 -29.44
N ALA A 278 17.55 -77.31 -28.53
CA ALA A 278 16.26 -77.49 -27.82
C ALA A 278 15.23 -76.34 -27.96
N CYS A 279 15.51 -75.27 -28.71
CA CYS A 279 14.62 -74.09 -28.78
C CYS A 279 13.74 -74.03 -30.05
N ARG A 280 13.11 -75.16 -30.42
CA ARG A 280 11.90 -75.14 -31.29
C ARG A 280 10.61 -75.41 -30.53
N ARG A 281 10.69 -75.82 -29.26
CA ARG A 281 9.53 -76.26 -28.48
C ARG A 281 8.95 -75.16 -27.58
N LEU A 282 9.71 -74.12 -27.26
CA LEU A 282 9.27 -73.01 -26.39
C LEU A 282 8.59 -71.84 -27.14
N THR A 283 8.88 -71.65 -28.42
CA THR A 283 8.21 -70.65 -29.27
C THR A 283 6.76 -71.03 -29.62
N LEU A 284 6.42 -72.32 -29.54
CA LEU A 284 5.05 -72.81 -29.72
C LEU A 284 4.20 -72.64 -28.45
N LEU A 285 4.78 -72.80 -27.26
CA LEU A 285 4.05 -72.65 -26.00
C LEU A 285 3.76 -71.18 -25.63
N LYS A 286 4.64 -70.23 -26.03
CA LYS A 286 4.39 -68.79 -25.82
C LYS A 286 3.27 -68.23 -26.71
N ARG A 287 3.04 -68.82 -27.89
CA ARG A 287 1.89 -68.47 -28.76
C ARG A 287 0.57 -69.02 -28.23
N GLN A 288 0.58 -70.18 -27.58
CA GLN A 288 -0.63 -70.74 -26.94
C GLN A 288 -1.02 -69.99 -25.66
N ALA A 289 -0.04 -69.54 -24.85
CA ALA A 289 -0.33 -68.75 -23.65
C ALA A 289 -0.83 -67.32 -23.94
N THR A 290 -0.47 -66.73 -25.10
CA THR A 290 -0.94 -65.39 -25.50
C THR A 290 -2.34 -65.40 -26.14
N GLN A 291 -2.82 -66.56 -26.62
CA GLN A 291 -4.21 -66.70 -27.09
C GLN A 291 -5.19 -66.90 -25.93
N GLN A 292 -4.82 -67.64 -24.87
CA GLN A 292 -5.67 -67.79 -23.68
C GLN A 292 -5.76 -66.52 -22.81
N ALA A 293 -4.70 -65.70 -22.76
CA ALA A 293 -4.75 -64.42 -22.05
C ALA A 293 -5.58 -63.32 -22.77
N ALA A 294 -5.90 -63.49 -24.05
CA ALA A 294 -6.72 -62.55 -24.82
C ALA A 294 -8.24 -62.82 -24.71
N GLU A 295 -8.65 -64.01 -24.27
CA GLU A 295 -10.06 -64.38 -24.06
C GLU A 295 -10.56 -64.08 -22.63
N ASP A 296 -9.67 -64.02 -21.64
CA ASP A 296 -10.03 -63.74 -20.23
C ASP A 296 -10.09 -62.23 -19.88
N ALA A 297 -9.70 -61.33 -20.78
CA ALA A 297 -9.66 -59.87 -20.52
C ALA A 297 -10.95 -59.11 -20.90
N VAL A 298 -12.02 -59.79 -21.35
CA VAL A 298 -13.27 -59.15 -21.81
C VAL A 298 -14.36 -59.09 -20.71
N CYS A 299 -14.15 -59.70 -19.54
CA CYS A 299 -15.22 -59.82 -18.53
C CYS A 299 -14.79 -59.47 -17.09
N THR A 300 -14.23 -58.29 -16.82
CA THR A 300 -14.34 -57.62 -15.49
C THR A 300 -14.13 -56.11 -15.62
N GLY A 301 -15.19 -55.33 -15.40
CA GLY A 301 -15.13 -53.85 -15.35
C GLY A 301 -14.46 -53.31 -14.08
N PRO A 302 -14.12 -52.01 -14.04
CA PRO A 302 -13.30 -51.45 -12.96
C PRO A 302 -14.14 -51.09 -11.73
N THR A 303 -13.91 -51.82 -10.63
CA THR A 303 -14.24 -51.39 -9.27
C THR A 303 -12.96 -51.07 -8.51
N GLY A 304 -12.92 -49.91 -7.85
CA GLY A 304 -12.18 -49.75 -6.59
C GLY A 304 -10.99 -48.79 -6.61
N ALA A 305 -11.27 -47.51 -6.40
CA ALA A 305 -10.31 -46.57 -5.84
C ALA A 305 -10.21 -46.73 -4.32
N ARG A 306 -8.98 -46.88 -3.78
CA ARG A 306 -8.58 -46.59 -2.38
C ARG A 306 -7.26 -45.80 -2.47
N ARG A 307 -7.25 -44.48 -2.25
CA ARG A 307 -7.10 -43.77 -0.96
C ARG A 307 -5.88 -44.23 -0.15
N SER A 308 -4.75 -43.56 -0.37
CA SER A 308 -3.71 -43.33 0.64
C SER A 308 -3.97 -41.96 1.30
N HIS A 309 -3.83 -41.94 2.62
CA HIS A 309 -4.10 -40.81 3.51
C HIS A 309 -2.96 -39.77 3.48
N GLU A 310 -3.32 -38.51 3.27
CA GLU A 310 -2.60 -37.31 3.74
C GLU A 310 -3.58 -36.48 4.59
N PRO A 311 -3.18 -35.92 5.74
CA PRO A 311 -4.07 -35.13 6.57
C PRO A 311 -4.12 -33.68 6.07
N THR A 312 -5.16 -33.33 5.32
CA THR A 312 -5.44 -31.96 4.87
C THR A 312 -6.16 -31.12 5.93
N ALA A 313 -5.82 -29.82 5.93
CA ALA A 313 -6.27 -28.63 6.68
C ALA A 313 -7.78 -28.41 6.95
N SER A 314 -8.64 -29.41 6.80
CA SER A 314 -10.08 -29.34 7.08
C SER A 314 -10.45 -29.68 8.54
N MET A 315 -9.51 -30.24 9.31
CA MET A 315 -9.76 -30.67 10.70
C MET A 315 -9.82 -29.51 11.70
N TRP A 316 -9.16 -28.38 11.40
CA TRP A 316 -9.11 -27.20 12.28
C TRP A 316 -10.40 -26.36 12.26
N ARG A 317 -11.09 -26.28 11.11
CA ARG A 317 -12.36 -25.54 10.99
C ARG A 317 -13.47 -26.09 11.89
N SER A 318 -13.57 -27.41 12.07
CA SER A 318 -14.66 -28.01 12.88
C SER A 318 -14.38 -28.06 14.39
N SER A 319 -13.16 -27.73 14.82
CA SER A 319 -12.78 -27.68 16.24
C SER A 319 -12.96 -26.28 16.83
N MET A 320 -12.74 -25.22 16.03
CA MET A 320 -12.94 -23.83 16.46
C MET A 320 -14.42 -23.42 16.58
N ASP A 321 -15.31 -23.92 15.72
CA ASP A 321 -16.75 -23.62 15.79
C ASP A 321 -17.46 -24.24 17.02
N ARG A 322 -16.81 -25.18 17.72
CA ARG A 322 -17.35 -25.80 18.94
C ARG A 322 -16.88 -25.15 20.24
N ALA A 323 -15.99 -24.16 20.17
CA ALA A 323 -15.44 -23.47 21.34
C ALA A 323 -15.99 -22.04 21.54
N TRP A 324 -16.83 -21.53 20.63
CA TRP A 324 -17.33 -20.14 20.63
C TRP A 324 -18.86 -20.01 20.58
N THR A 325 -19.55 -20.93 21.25
CA THR A 325 -20.93 -20.74 21.75
C THR A 325 -20.92 -20.74 23.26
#